data_AF-A0A2I0J4M6-F1
#
_entry.id   AF-A0A2I0J4M6-F1
#
_cell.length_a   1.000
_cell.length_b   1.000
_cell.length_c   1.000
_cell.angle_alpha   90.00
_cell.angle_beta   90.00
_cell.angle_gamma   90.00
#
_symmetry.space_group_name_H-M   'P 1'
#
loop_
_entity.id
_entity.type
_entity.pdbx_description
1 polymer ?
#
loop_
_entity_poly.entity_id
_entity_poly.type
_entity_poly.pdbx_seq_one_letter_code
_entity_poly.pdbx_strand_id
1 'polypeptide(L)'
;MATVEVRQAALKRYLDEIKQKNAGSQALEENTDTKMLHMNAPLGGWKEWSTLTYDHNVLGDLLLTENEQLKKIKEEVENMIKVLSPPAPGAFPWSVPQSFPTLNFPMPQSRSAKVKVEEEGTGLVEKS
;
A
#
# COMPACT_ATOMS: atom_id res chain seq x y z
N MET A 1 -2.59 28.45 12.87
CA MET A 1 -1.53 28.00 11.95
C MET A 1 -0.13 28.28 12.50
N ALA A 2 0.18 29.50 12.97
CA ALA A 2 1.49 29.83 13.57
C ALA A 2 1.98 28.90 14.71
N THR A 3 1.08 28.32 15.50
CA THR A 3 1.44 27.44 16.62
C THR A 3 1.89 26.03 16.21
N VAL A 4 1.50 25.57 15.02
CA VAL A 4 1.87 24.23 14.51
C VAL A 4 3.26 24.28 13.89
N GLU A 5 3.51 25.29 13.07
CA GLU A 5 4.81 25.51 12.41
C GLU A 5 5.94 25.74 13.43
N VAL A 6 5.66 26.51 14.50
CA VAL A 6 6.62 26.72 15.59
C VAL A 6 6.94 25.41 16.32
N ARG A 7 5.93 24.55 16.54
CA ARG A 7 6.13 23.23 17.17
C ARG A 7 6.95 22.31 16.28
N GLN A 8 6.68 22.27 14.97
CA GLN A 8 7.44 21.47 14.02
C GLN A 8 8.90 21.95 13.91
N ALA A 9 9.14 23.26 13.89
CA ALA A 9 10.49 23.82 13.87
C ALA A 9 11.27 23.47 15.16
N ALA A 10 10.61 23.51 16.31
CA ALA A 10 11.21 23.10 17.59
C ALA A 10 11.52 21.60 17.62
N LEU A 11 10.59 20.75 17.17
CA LEU A 11 10.80 19.31 17.06
C LEU A 11 11.97 18.98 16.14
N LYS A 12 12.05 19.62 14.98
CA LYS A 12 13.14 19.41 14.03
C LYS A 12 14.51 19.74 14.64
N ARG A 13 14.63 20.88 15.33
CA ARG A 13 15.86 21.26 16.04
C ARG A 13 16.24 20.23 17.11
N TYR A 14 15.25 19.76 17.88
CA TYR A 14 15.46 18.74 18.90
C TYR A 14 15.96 17.41 18.30
N LEU A 15 15.38 16.96 17.19
CA LEU A 15 15.82 15.76 16.49
C LEU A 15 17.22 15.91 15.89
N ASP A 16 17.53 17.08 15.31
CA ASP A 16 18.86 17.40 14.79
C ASP A 16 19.92 17.36 15.89
N GLU A 17 19.61 17.86 17.10
CA GLU A 17 20.51 17.77 18.26
C GLU A 17 20.77 16.32 18.68
N ILE A 18 19.75 15.46 18.69
CA ILE A 18 19.93 14.04 19.01
C ILE A 18 20.82 13.38 17.95
N LYS A 19 20.53 13.64 16.67
CA LYS A 19 21.30 13.10 15.56
C LYS A 19 22.76 13.55 15.62
N GLN A 20 23.01 14.82 15.94
CA GLN A 20 24.36 15.36 16.09
C GLN A 20 25.11 14.76 17.29
N LYS A 21 24.45 14.55 18.43
CA LYS A 21 25.05 13.89 19.61
C LYS A 21 25.45 12.45 19.35
N ASN A 22 24.80 11.83 18.37
CA ASN A 22 25.04 10.46 17.95
C ASN A 22 25.90 10.35 16.67
N ALA A 23 26.27 11.49 16.08
CA ALA A 23 27.07 11.53 14.85
C ALA A 23 28.47 10.93 15.07
N GLY A 24 28.86 10.00 14.20
CA GLY A 24 30.15 9.32 14.26
C GLY A 24 30.19 8.08 15.16
N SER A 25 29.05 7.68 15.74
CA SER A 25 28.96 6.38 16.41
C SER A 25 28.95 5.25 15.40
N GLN A 26 29.96 4.37 15.42
CA GLN A 26 30.01 3.15 14.59
C GLN A 26 28.90 2.14 14.95
N ALA A 27 28.28 2.29 16.13
CA ALA A 27 27.19 1.45 16.61
C ALA A 27 25.80 1.88 16.10
N LEU A 28 25.72 2.97 15.32
CA LEU A 28 24.48 3.52 14.76
C LEU A 28 24.58 3.64 13.25
N GLU A 29 23.53 3.21 12.57
CA GLU A 29 23.39 3.28 11.12
C GLU A 29 22.06 3.95 10.77
N GLU A 30 22.08 4.92 9.86
CA GLU A 30 20.84 5.57 9.39
C GLU A 30 20.24 4.79 8.22
N ASN A 31 18.97 4.44 8.33
CA ASN A 31 18.20 3.89 7.23
C ASN A 31 17.88 5.01 6.22
N THR A 32 18.27 4.86 4.96
CA THR A 32 18.08 5.90 3.93
C THR A 32 16.61 6.14 3.58
N ASP A 33 15.76 5.12 3.71
CA ASP A 33 14.37 5.18 3.28
C ASP A 33 13.49 5.82 4.36
N THR A 34 13.74 5.45 5.62
CA THR A 34 12.92 5.89 6.76
C THR A 34 13.58 6.96 7.62
N LYS A 35 14.88 7.22 7.45
CA LYS A 35 15.70 8.14 8.27
C LYS A 35 15.80 7.77 9.76
N MET A 36 15.39 6.57 10.12
CA MET A 36 15.53 6.01 11.48
C MET A 36 16.98 5.55 11.72
N LEU A 37 17.38 5.53 12.98
CA LEU A 37 18.72 5.19 13.45
C LEU A 37 18.75 3.76 14.02
N HIS A 38 19.23 2.82 13.22
CA HIS A 38 19.40 1.43 13.64
C HIS A 38 20.62 1.29 14.56
N MET A 39 20.39 0.72 15.74
CA MET A 39 21.46 0.33 16.65
C MET A 39 22.03 -1.04 16.27
N ASN A 40 23.28 -1.06 15.82
CA ASN A 40 24.02 -2.27 15.48
C ASN A 40 24.82 -2.82 16.68
N ALA A 41 25.01 -2.01 17.73
CA ALA A 41 25.58 -2.42 19.00
C ALA A 41 24.99 -1.59 20.15
N PRO A 42 25.07 -2.08 21.40
CA PRO A 42 24.62 -1.30 22.56
C PRO A 42 25.36 0.03 22.66
N LEU A 43 24.62 1.13 22.83
CA LEU A 43 25.19 2.47 23.00
C LEU A 43 25.41 2.82 24.47
N GLY A 44 24.67 2.14 25.35
CA GLY A 44 24.70 2.32 26.79
C GLY A 44 23.95 3.57 27.27
N GLY A 45 23.11 3.37 28.29
CA GLY A 45 22.54 4.44 29.11
C GLY A 45 21.66 5.41 28.33
N TRP A 46 21.86 6.71 28.55
CA TRP A 46 21.00 7.77 27.99
C TRP A 46 21.00 7.82 26.45
N LYS A 47 22.07 7.33 25.80
CA LYS A 47 22.17 7.34 24.33
C LYS A 47 21.09 6.47 23.69
N GLU A 48 20.84 5.29 24.23
CA GLU A 48 19.82 4.36 23.73
C GLU A 48 18.42 4.98 23.83
N TRP A 49 18.12 5.60 24.97
CA TRP A 49 16.86 6.32 25.17
C TRP A 49 16.70 7.49 24.21
N SER A 50 17.77 8.24 23.94
CA SER A 50 17.74 9.34 22.99
C SER A 50 17.49 8.87 21.56
N THR A 51 18.14 7.77 21.14
CA THR A 51 17.93 7.17 19.81
C THR A 51 16.51 6.66 19.66
N LEU A 52 16.00 5.93 20.66
CA LEU A 52 14.62 5.43 20.65
C LEU A 52 13.60 6.57 20.56
N THR A 53 13.86 7.67 21.28
CA THR A 53 13.01 8.86 21.22
C THR A 53 13.05 9.51 19.85
N TYR A 54 14.23 9.61 19.23
CA TYR A 54 14.37 10.10 17.86
C TYR A 54 13.56 9.24 16.88
N ASP A 55 13.75 7.92 16.89
CA ASP A 55 13.07 7.00 15.97
C ASP A 55 11.56 7.02 16.15
N HIS A 56 11.09 7.11 17.39
CA HIS A 56 9.65 7.22 17.67
C HIS A 56 9.02 8.46 17.02
N ASN A 57 9.70 9.60 17.06
CA ASN A 57 9.20 10.83 16.44
C ASN A 57 9.27 10.73 14.90
N VAL A 58 10.35 10.19 14.35
CA VAL A 58 10.49 9.98 12.89
C VAL A 58 9.40 9.04 12.37
N LEU A 59 9.14 7.94 13.07
CA LEU A 59 8.07 7.00 12.72
C LEU A 59 6.69 7.66 12.80
N GLY A 60 6.45 8.49 13.82
CA GLY A 60 5.22 9.26 13.95
C GLY A 60 4.97 10.17 12.74
N ASP A 61 5.99 10.90 12.29
CA ASP A 61 5.90 11.78 11.13
C ASP A 61 5.68 11.01 9.81
N LEU A 62 6.35 9.86 9.65
CA LEU A 62 6.14 8.97 8.51
C LEU A 62 4.69 8.48 8.44
N LEU A 63 4.16 7.98 9.56
CA LEU A 63 2.79 7.47 9.62
C LEU A 63 1.75 8.57 9.35
N LEU A 64 1.98 9.80 9.84
CA LEU A 64 1.11 10.93 9.53
C LEU A 64 1.10 11.24 8.02
N THR A 65 2.28 11.25 7.40
CA THR A 65 2.43 11.53 5.97
C THR A 65 1.76 10.46 5.11
N GLU A 66 2.01 9.17 5.41
CA GLU A 66 1.38 8.06 4.70
C GLU A 66 -0.15 8.08 4.86
N ASN A 67 -0.66 8.38 6.06
CA ASN A 67 -2.10 8.47 6.30
C ASN A 67 -2.75 9.60 5.48
N GLU A 68 -2.10 10.76 5.38
CA GLU A 68 -2.59 11.84 4.50
C GLU A 68 -2.60 11.44 3.03
N GLN A 69 -1.59 10.72 2.55
CA GLN A 69 -1.55 10.21 1.17
C GLN A 69 -2.67 9.20 0.92
N LEU A 70 -2.87 8.25 1.84
CA LEU A 70 -3.93 7.25 1.75
C LEU A 70 -5.32 7.87 1.77
N LYS A 71 -5.54 8.94 2.55
CA LYS A 71 -6.79 9.70 2.53
C LYS A 71 -7.07 10.32 1.16
N LYS A 72 -6.06 10.92 0.52
CA LYS A 72 -6.21 11.49 -0.84
C LYS A 72 -6.56 10.42 -1.87
N ILE A 73 -5.86 9.28 -1.85
CA ILE A 73 -6.15 8.15 -2.74
C ILE A 73 -7.58 7.64 -2.51
N LYS A 74 -7.99 7.51 -1.25
CA LYS A 74 -9.36 7.12 -0.90
C LYS A 74 -10.39 8.08 -1.49
N GLU A 75 -10.21 9.39 -1.32
CA GLU A 75 -11.12 10.40 -1.88
C GLU A 75 -11.18 10.35 -3.41
N GLU A 76 -10.04 10.17 -4.08
CA GLU A 76 -9.98 10.04 -5.54
C GLU A 76 -10.74 8.80 -6.02
N VAL A 77 -10.54 7.65 -5.37
CA VAL A 77 -11.25 6.41 -5.68
C VAL A 77 -12.75 6.54 -5.43
N GLU A 78 -13.15 7.14 -4.31
CA GLU A 78 -14.58 7.40 -4.02
C GLU A 78 -15.22 8.31 -5.07
N ASN A 79 -14.50 9.32 -5.57
CA ASN A 79 -14.97 10.19 -6.62
C ASN A 79 -15.10 9.46 -7.96
N MET A 80 -14.13 8.62 -8.33
CA MET A 80 -14.23 7.78 -9.53
C MET A 80 -15.43 6.84 -9.45
N ILE A 81 -15.66 6.21 -8.30
CA ILE A 81 -16.83 5.34 -8.09
C ILE A 81 -18.14 6.11 -8.22
N LYS A 82 -18.23 7.35 -7.72
CA LYS A 82 -19.44 8.18 -7.87
C LYS A 82 -19.72 8.55 -9.31
N VAL A 83 -18.69 8.82 -10.11
CA VAL A 83 -18.83 9.16 -11.55
C VAL A 83 -19.18 7.93 -12.38
N LEU A 84 -18.59 6.77 -12.05
CA LEU A 84 -18.79 5.52 -12.79
C LEU A 84 -19.99 4.70 -12.30
N SER A 85 -20.51 4.98 -11.11
CA SER A 85 -21.71 4.31 -10.62
C SER A 85 -22.91 4.73 -11.45
N PRO A 86 -23.66 3.78 -12.04
CA PRO A 86 -24.96 4.08 -12.59
C PRO A 86 -25.80 4.74 -11.49
N PRO A 87 -26.65 5.73 -11.81
CA PRO A 87 -27.63 6.22 -10.85
C PRO A 87 -28.40 5.03 -10.30
N ALA A 88 -28.55 4.98 -8.96
CA ALA A 88 -29.28 3.91 -8.29
C ALA A 88 -30.62 3.67 -9.02
N PRO A 89 -30.97 2.40 -9.33
CA PRO A 89 -32.23 2.10 -10.00
C PRO A 89 -33.38 2.62 -9.12
N GLY A 90 -33.99 3.73 -9.54
CA GLY A 90 -35.02 4.46 -8.77
C GLY A 90 -34.85 5.98 -8.72
N ALA A 91 -33.72 6.55 -9.15
CA ALA A 91 -33.48 8.00 -9.11
C ALA A 91 -34.12 8.82 -10.26
N PHE A 92 -34.82 8.17 -11.21
CA PHE A 92 -35.53 8.85 -12.29
C PHE A 92 -37.05 8.77 -12.07
N PRO A 93 -37.75 9.89 -11.85
CA PRO A 93 -39.20 9.90 -11.56
C PRO A 93 -40.09 9.73 -12.80
N TRP A 94 -39.57 9.29 -13.94
CA TRP A 94 -40.37 9.14 -15.15
C TRP A 94 -40.05 7.83 -15.87
N SER A 95 -41.07 6.99 -15.89
CA SER A 95 -41.19 5.75 -16.64
C SER A 95 -40.84 5.99 -18.12
N VAL A 96 -39.77 5.38 -18.59
CA VAL A 96 -39.55 5.19 -20.03
C VAL A 96 -39.43 3.69 -20.26
N PRO A 97 -40.22 3.07 -21.17
CA PRO A 97 -40.11 1.65 -21.44
C PRO A 97 -38.71 1.36 -21.99
N GLN A 98 -38.03 0.38 -21.39
CA GLN A 98 -36.73 -0.12 -21.86
C GLN A 98 -36.87 -0.68 -23.28
N SER A 99 -36.40 0.06 -24.27
CA SER A 99 -35.90 -0.50 -25.53
C SER A 99 -34.40 -0.25 -25.59
N PHE A 100 -33.60 -1.20 -25.09
CA PHE A 100 -32.18 -1.22 -25.41
C PHE A 100 -32.01 -1.74 -26.85
N PRO A 101 -31.11 -1.17 -27.66
CA PRO A 101 -30.71 -1.80 -28.91
C PRO A 101 -29.87 -3.03 -28.58
N THR A 102 -30.33 -4.22 -28.99
CA THR A 102 -29.55 -5.45 -28.90
C THR A 102 -28.31 -5.33 -29.80
N LEU A 103 -27.13 -5.15 -29.21
CA LEU A 103 -25.87 -5.34 -29.92
C LEU A 103 -25.65 -6.84 -30.13
N ASN A 104 -26.04 -7.33 -31.31
CA ASN A 104 -25.72 -8.68 -31.76
C ASN A 104 -24.21 -8.80 -32.01
N PHE A 105 -23.47 -9.28 -31.02
CA PHE A 105 -22.10 -9.74 -31.25
C PHE A 105 -22.14 -11.17 -31.81
N PRO A 106 -21.51 -11.44 -32.98
CA PRO A 106 -21.43 -12.79 -33.50
C PRO A 106 -20.57 -13.65 -32.57
N MET A 107 -21.15 -14.75 -32.09
CA MET A 107 -20.46 -15.73 -31.26
C MET A 107 -19.40 -16.47 -32.11
N PRO A 108 -18.11 -16.45 -31.74
CA PRO A 108 -17.11 -17.24 -32.45
C PRO A 108 -17.39 -18.73 -32.23
N GLN A 109 -17.61 -19.47 -33.32
CA GLN A 109 -17.75 -20.92 -33.28
C GLN A 109 -16.41 -21.54 -32.86
N SER A 110 -16.38 -22.09 -31.65
CA SER A 110 -15.30 -22.98 -31.20
C SER A 110 -15.26 -24.21 -32.11
N ARG A 111 -14.20 -24.35 -32.91
CA ARG A 111 -13.88 -25.61 -33.58
C ARG A 111 -13.46 -26.62 -32.53
N SER A 112 -14.33 -27.57 -32.20
CA SER A 112 -13.97 -28.73 -31.39
C SER A 112 -12.93 -29.56 -32.14
N ALA A 113 -11.69 -29.54 -31.67
CA ALA A 113 -10.69 -30.52 -32.06
C ALA A 113 -11.10 -31.88 -31.48
N LYS A 114 -11.33 -32.87 -32.35
CA LYS A 114 -11.49 -34.28 -31.96
C LYS A 114 -10.16 -34.76 -31.40
N VAL A 115 -10.03 -34.82 -30.07
CA VAL A 115 -8.96 -35.56 -29.41
C VAL A 115 -9.31 -37.04 -29.56
N LYS A 116 -8.49 -37.76 -30.33
CA LYS A 116 -8.54 -39.21 -30.47
C LYS A 116 -7.89 -39.79 -29.20
N VAL A 117 -8.70 -40.36 -28.32
CA VAL A 117 -8.25 -41.12 -27.16
C VAL A 117 -7.70 -42.45 -27.68
N GLU A 118 -6.40 -42.67 -27.55
CA GLU A 118 -5.79 -43.99 -27.73
C GLU A 118 -5.91 -44.77 -26.42
N GLU A 119 -6.35 -46.01 -26.58
CA GLU A 119 -6.70 -47.00 -25.56
C GLU A 119 -5.47 -47.47 -24.77
N GLU A 120 -5.66 -47.65 -23.46
CA GLU A 120 -4.69 -48.25 -22.55
C GLU A 120 -4.30 -49.68 -22.98
N GLY A 121 -3.00 -49.91 -23.16
CA GLY A 121 -2.39 -51.24 -23.18
C GLY A 121 -1.81 -51.56 -21.81
N THR A 122 -2.49 -52.43 -21.08
CA THR A 122 -2.09 -53.04 -19.81
C THR A 122 -0.75 -53.76 -19.88
N GLY A 123 0.14 -53.53 -18.90
CA GLY A 123 1.41 -54.27 -18.75
C GLY A 123 1.89 -54.27 -17.31
N LEU A 124 1.41 -55.26 -16.54
CA LEU A 124 1.84 -55.63 -15.19
C LEU A 124 3.34 -55.97 -15.20
N VAL A 125 4.17 -55.30 -14.39
CA VAL A 125 5.55 -55.74 -14.11
C VAL A 125 5.58 -56.29 -12.68
N GLU A 126 5.57 -57.62 -12.59
CA GLU A 126 5.88 -58.38 -11.39
C GLU A 126 7.35 -58.20 -11.03
N LYS A 127 7.62 -58.00 -9.74
CA LYS A 127 8.95 -58.08 -9.14
C LYS A 127 9.29 -59.56 -8.91
N SER A 128 10.44 -60.01 -9.39
CA SER A 128 11.34 -60.99 -8.73
C SER A 128 12.72 -60.94 -9.38
#